data_AF-A0A7X6SH30-F1
#
_entry.id   AF-A0A7X6SH30-F1
#
_cell.length_a   1.000
_cell.length_b   1.000
_cell.length_c   1.000
_cell.angle_alpha   90.00
_cell.angle_beta   90.00
_cell.angle_gamma   90.00
#
_symmetry.space_group_name_H-M   'P 1'
#
loop_
_entity.id
_entity.type
_entity.pdbx_description
1 polymer ?
#
loop_
_entity_poly.entity_id
_entity_poly.type
_entity_poly.pdbx_seq_one_letter_code
_entity_poly.pdbx_strand_id
1 'polypeptide(L)'
;SVPDALAMLAAGGVIIVVRTLTEYERGHIPGARLVAITALQPSAIEAIWGHDPLAMLDPETASKAIVVVSSTPAHAAAVTHLLRDQGLNAYSLAGGLMGWVRDGQVLLPGPPR
;
A
#
# COMPACT_ATOMS: atom_id res chain seq x y z
N SER A 1 -1.39 -0.07 -13.31
CA SER A 1 -2.84 -0.31 -13.52
C SER A 1 -3.36 -1.26 -12.45
N VAL A 2 -4.64 -1.67 -12.46
CA VAL A 2 -5.14 -2.72 -11.55
C VAL A 2 -4.50 -4.08 -11.87
N PRO A 3 -4.42 -4.54 -13.13
CA PRO A 3 -3.66 -5.74 -13.49
C PRO A 3 -2.20 -5.73 -13.02
N ASP A 4 -1.49 -4.61 -13.17
CA ASP A 4 -0.10 -4.52 -12.71
C ASP A 4 0.00 -4.64 -11.18
N ALA A 5 -0.92 -4.01 -10.45
CA ALA A 5 -0.94 -4.09 -8.99
C ALA A 5 -1.22 -5.53 -8.52
N LEU A 6 -2.13 -6.24 -9.19
CA LEU A 6 -2.41 -7.65 -8.92
C LEU A 6 -1.19 -8.54 -9.22
N ALA A 7 -0.49 -8.29 -10.33
CA ALA A 7 0.74 -9.02 -10.66
C ALA A 7 1.85 -8.77 -9.62
N MET A 8 2.02 -7.52 -9.17
CA MET A 8 2.95 -7.16 -8.10
C MET A 8 2.62 -7.86 -6.78
N LEU A 9 1.33 -7.89 -6.40
CA LEU A 9 0.86 -8.63 -5.22
C LEU A 9 1.14 -10.13 -5.33
N ALA A 10 0.87 -10.73 -6.49
CA ALA A 10 1.14 -12.15 -6.73
C ALA A 10 2.63 -12.50 -6.63
N ALA A 11 3.51 -11.55 -6.92
CA ALA A 11 4.96 -11.67 -6.74
C ALA A 11 5.46 -11.36 -5.31
N GLY A 12 4.54 -11.20 -4.34
CA GLY A 12 4.88 -10.92 -2.94
C GLY A 12 4.92 -9.43 -2.58
N GLY A 13 4.51 -8.55 -3.49
CA GLY A 13 4.32 -7.12 -3.19
C GLY A 13 3.22 -6.87 -2.16
N VAL A 14 3.13 -5.64 -1.70
CA VAL A 14 2.17 -5.20 -0.67
C VAL A 14 1.38 -3.99 -1.16
N ILE A 15 0.10 -3.92 -0.81
CA ILE A 15 -0.68 -2.67 -0.91
C ILE A 15 -0.68 -1.99 0.46
N ILE A 16 -0.36 -0.71 0.47
CA ILE A 16 -0.55 0.15 1.64
C ILE A 16 -1.64 1.18 1.38
N VAL A 17 -2.42 1.45 2.43
CA VAL A 17 -3.44 2.50 2.43
C VAL A 17 -3.01 3.58 3.42
N VAL A 18 -2.83 4.79 2.90
CA VAL A 18 -2.45 5.99 3.68
C VAL A 18 -3.63 6.96 3.79
N ARG A 19 -4.80 6.39 4.09
CA ARG A 19 -6.08 7.08 4.30
C ARG A 19 -6.41 7.12 5.79
N THR A 20 -7.46 7.84 6.17
CA THR A 20 -7.93 7.77 7.56
C THR A 20 -8.48 6.38 7.90
N LEU A 21 -8.51 6.03 9.20
CA LEU A 21 -9.10 4.77 9.65
C LEU A 21 -10.56 4.63 9.20
N THR A 22 -11.36 5.68 9.38
CA THR A 22 -12.78 5.69 8.95
C THR A 22 -12.94 5.46 7.44
N GLU A 23 -12.06 6.03 6.63
CA GLU A 23 -12.05 5.81 5.19
C GLU A 23 -11.66 4.38 4.80
N TYR A 24 -10.69 3.80 5.52
CA TYR A 24 -10.28 2.40 5.35
C TYR A 24 -11.41 1.45 5.73
N GLU A 25 -12.05 1.68 6.88
CA GLU A 25 -13.15 0.85 7.38
C GLU A 25 -14.40 0.90 6.52
N ARG A 26 -14.63 2.03 5.84
CA ARG A 26 -15.72 2.14 4.86
C ARG A 26 -15.50 1.24 3.64
N GLY A 27 -14.25 0.95 3.31
CA GLY A 27 -13.88 0.19 2.12
C GLY A 27 -12.39 0.29 1.82
N HIS A 28 -11.70 -0.84 1.88
CA HIS A 28 -10.29 -0.99 1.53
C HIS A 28 -10.07 -2.19 0.61
N ILE A 29 -8.91 -2.20 -0.06
CA ILE A 29 -8.52 -3.33 -0.91
C ILE A 29 -8.20 -4.54 -0.01
N PRO A 30 -8.69 -5.76 -0.33
CA PRO A 30 -8.33 -6.97 0.40
C PRO A 30 -6.82 -7.11 0.63
N GLY A 31 -6.42 -7.36 1.88
CA GLY A 31 -5.01 -7.52 2.26
C GLY A 31 -4.19 -6.23 2.34
N ALA A 32 -4.80 -5.06 2.12
CA ALA A 32 -4.10 -3.79 2.24
C ALA A 32 -3.77 -3.44 3.69
N ARG A 33 -2.54 -2.98 3.94
CA ARG A 33 -2.09 -2.53 5.26
C ARG A 33 -2.44 -1.07 5.46
N LEU A 34 -3.17 -0.73 6.53
CA LEU A 34 -3.39 0.66 6.92
C LEU A 34 -2.09 1.21 7.55
N VAL A 35 -1.51 2.24 6.96
CA VAL A 35 -0.25 2.83 7.42
C VAL A 35 -0.41 4.33 7.60
N ALA A 36 -0.05 4.84 8.76
CA ALA A 36 0.00 6.28 9.00
C ALA A 36 1.17 6.89 8.25
N ILE A 37 0.93 7.97 7.50
CA ILE A 37 1.99 8.67 6.75
C ILE A 37 3.14 9.14 7.66
N THR A 38 2.83 9.54 8.89
CA THR A 38 3.82 9.97 9.88
C THR A 38 4.75 8.84 10.33
N ALA A 39 4.32 7.58 10.24
CA ALA A 39 5.16 6.42 10.55
C ALA A 39 6.13 6.09 9.40
N LEU A 40 5.83 6.50 8.16
CA LEU A 40 6.68 6.24 7.01
C LEU A 40 7.98 7.07 7.02
N GLN A 41 8.00 8.24 7.66
CA GLN A 41 9.17 9.12 7.64
C GLN A 41 10.36 8.59 8.45
N PRO A 42 10.19 8.06 9.68
CA PRO A 42 11.31 7.50 10.44
C PRO A 42 11.85 6.20 9.83
N SER A 43 10.96 5.31 9.39
CA SER A 43 11.32 4.06 8.72
C SER A 43 10.09 3.48 8.01
N ALA A 44 10.06 3.56 6.68
CA ALA A 44 9.00 2.93 5.91
C ALA A 44 9.02 1.40 6.01
N ILE A 45 10.19 0.78 6.17
CA ILE A 45 10.30 -0.68 6.39
C ILE A 45 9.57 -1.07 7.67
N GLU A 46 9.86 -0.40 8.77
CA GLU A 46 9.25 -0.69 10.07
C GLU A 46 7.74 -0.41 10.05
N ALA A 47 7.32 0.71 9.46
CA ALA A 47 5.91 1.08 9.38
C ALA A 47 5.08 0.09 8.56
N ILE A 48 5.64 -0.51 7.52
CA ILE A 48 4.93 -1.42 6.63
C ILE A 48 5.04 -2.87 7.11
N TRP A 49 6.22 -3.32 7.59
CA TRP A 49 6.53 -4.72 7.89
C TRP A 49 6.96 -5.00 9.35
N GLY A 50 7.07 -4.02 10.23
CA GLY A 50 7.57 -4.23 11.61
C GLY A 50 6.75 -5.23 12.46
N HIS A 51 5.51 -5.50 12.07
CA HIS A 51 4.64 -6.51 12.70
C HIS A 51 4.74 -7.91 12.06
N ASP A 52 5.58 -8.08 11.05
CA ASP A 52 5.72 -9.29 10.24
C ASP A 52 7.17 -9.81 10.35
N PRO A 53 7.48 -10.68 11.35
CA PRO A 53 8.84 -11.15 11.59
C PRO A 53 9.46 -11.87 10.39
N LEU A 54 8.63 -12.54 9.57
CA LEU A 54 9.13 -13.23 8.38
C LEU A 54 9.56 -12.24 7.31
N ALA A 55 8.78 -11.18 7.10
CA ALA A 55 9.20 -10.11 6.19
C ALA A 55 10.45 -9.38 6.69
N MET A 56 10.58 -9.14 8.00
CA MET A 56 11.75 -8.49 8.58
C MET A 56 13.04 -9.32 8.49
N LEU A 57 12.94 -10.64 8.41
CA LEU A 57 14.07 -11.55 8.22
C LEU A 57 14.44 -11.79 6.75
N ASP A 58 13.53 -11.47 5.82
CA ASP A 58 13.75 -11.66 4.39
C ASP A 58 14.51 -10.47 3.79
N PRO A 59 15.76 -10.66 3.31
CA PRO A 59 16.57 -9.58 2.75
C PRO A 59 15.96 -8.97 1.48
N GLU A 60 15.08 -9.70 0.78
CA GLU A 60 14.42 -9.21 -0.43
C GLU A 60 13.20 -8.34 -0.13
N THR A 61 12.79 -8.20 1.15
CA THR A 61 11.59 -7.42 1.51
C THR A 61 11.64 -5.97 1.04
N ALA A 62 12.80 -5.32 1.11
CA ALA A 62 12.95 -3.93 0.63
C ALA A 62 12.80 -3.79 -0.90
N SER A 63 13.04 -4.87 -1.65
CA SER A 63 12.91 -4.93 -3.11
C SER A 63 11.47 -5.21 -3.57
N LYS A 64 10.62 -5.74 -2.68
CA LYS A 64 9.22 -6.05 -2.98
C LYS A 64 8.44 -4.79 -3.34
N ALA A 65 7.54 -4.91 -4.30
CA ALA A 65 6.75 -3.79 -4.76
C ALA A 65 5.79 -3.28 -3.67
N ILE A 66 5.77 -1.97 -3.45
CA ILE A 66 4.83 -1.28 -2.56
C ILE A 66 3.85 -0.50 -3.42
N VAL A 67 2.58 -0.90 -3.41
CA VAL A 67 1.51 -0.21 -4.14
C VAL A 67 0.75 0.70 -3.17
N VAL A 68 0.85 2.00 -3.39
CA VAL A 68 0.27 3.05 -2.56
C VAL A 68 -1.15 3.39 -3.02
N VAL A 69 -2.07 3.38 -2.07
CA VAL A 69 -3.45 3.84 -2.24
C VAL A 69 -3.75 4.96 -1.24
N SER A 70 -4.29 6.05 -1.76
CA SER A 70 -4.65 7.24 -0.97
C SER A 70 -5.99 7.82 -1.42
N SER A 71 -6.48 8.83 -0.71
CA SER A 71 -7.75 9.51 -1.00
C SER A 71 -7.69 10.34 -2.29
N THR A 72 -6.50 10.79 -2.71
CA THR A 72 -6.31 11.53 -3.98
C THR A 72 -5.09 11.03 -4.75
N PRO A 73 -5.08 11.16 -6.09
CA PRO A 73 -3.91 10.79 -6.91
C PRO A 73 -2.65 11.57 -6.53
N ALA A 74 -2.78 12.87 -6.26
CA ALA A 74 -1.65 13.72 -5.86
C ALA A 74 -1.05 13.25 -4.53
N HIS A 75 -1.89 12.91 -3.55
CA HIS A 75 -1.40 12.41 -2.26
C HIS A 75 -0.74 11.02 -2.40
N ALA A 76 -1.31 10.12 -3.20
CA ALA A 76 -0.70 8.83 -3.50
C ALA A 76 0.68 8.99 -4.18
N ALA A 77 0.80 9.92 -5.11
CA ALA A 77 2.07 10.23 -5.78
C ALA A 77 3.12 10.80 -4.80
N ALA A 78 2.73 11.70 -3.90
CA ALA A 78 3.62 12.26 -2.90
C ALA A 78 4.17 11.18 -1.95
N VAL A 79 3.31 10.28 -1.47
CA VAL A 79 3.73 9.15 -0.62
C VAL A 79 4.61 8.17 -1.40
N THR A 80 4.28 7.90 -2.67
CA THR A 80 5.13 7.07 -3.53
C THR A 80 6.53 7.66 -3.68
N HIS A 81 6.64 8.98 -3.85
CA HIS A 81 7.91 9.67 -3.92
C HIS A 81 8.70 9.54 -2.61
N LEU A 82 8.05 9.77 -1.46
CA LEU A 82 8.66 9.60 -0.14
C LEU A 82 9.25 8.20 0.07
N LEU A 83 8.56 7.15 -0.39
CA LEU A 83 9.07 5.79 -0.29
C LEU A 83 10.28 5.56 -1.22
N ARG A 84 10.25 6.12 -2.43
CA ARG A 84 11.37 6.03 -3.37
C ARG A 84 12.60 6.81 -2.90
N ASP A 85 12.42 7.93 -2.22
CA ASP A 85 13.51 8.69 -1.60
C ASP A 85 14.23 7.87 -0.51
N GLN A 86 13.55 6.88 0.08
CA GLN A 86 14.12 5.89 1.01
C GLN A 86 14.68 4.65 0.30
N GLY A 87 14.74 4.64 -1.03
CA GLY A 87 15.27 3.53 -1.83
C GLY A 87 14.29 2.37 -2.05
N LEU A 88 13.01 2.54 -1.74
CA LEU A 88 12.02 1.45 -1.85
C LEU A 88 11.34 1.40 -3.23
N ASN A 89 10.96 0.18 -3.62
CA ASN A 89 10.29 -0.11 -4.87
C ASN A 89 8.78 0.23 -4.82
N ALA A 90 8.43 1.52 -4.91
CA ALA A 90 7.05 1.97 -4.73
C ALA A 90 6.35 2.44 -6.01
N TYR A 91 5.02 2.27 -6.06
CA TYR A 91 4.14 2.68 -7.16
C TYR A 91 2.81 3.22 -6.59
N SER A 92 2.14 4.15 -7.28
CA SER A 92 0.76 4.52 -6.94
C SER A 92 -0.24 3.74 -7.80
N LEU A 93 -1.38 3.35 -7.21
CA LEU A 93 -2.43 2.66 -7.95
C LEU A 93 -3.14 3.64 -8.91
N ALA A 94 -2.95 3.43 -10.21
CA ALA A 94 -3.63 4.20 -11.25
C ALA A 94 -5.16 4.08 -11.10
N GLY A 95 -5.86 5.22 -11.09
CA GLY A 95 -7.31 5.29 -10.86
C GLY A 95 -7.74 5.10 -9.40
N GLY A 96 -6.81 4.78 -8.49
CA GLY A 96 -7.09 4.57 -7.07
C GLY A 96 -8.17 3.50 -6.82
N LEU A 97 -8.90 3.65 -5.71
CA LEU A 97 -9.98 2.73 -5.33
C LEU A 97 -11.14 2.70 -6.33
N MET A 98 -11.43 3.82 -6.99
CA MET A 98 -12.48 3.84 -8.02
C MET A 98 -12.06 3.06 -9.26
N GLY A 99 -10.78 3.13 -9.64
CA GLY A 99 -10.20 2.29 -10.69
C GLY A 99 -10.26 0.81 -10.32
N TRP A 100 -9.91 0.47 -9.07
CA TRP A 100 -10.02 -0.88 -8.52
C TRP A 100 -11.42 -1.47 -8.66
N VAL A 101 -12.45 -0.74 -8.19
CA VAL A 101 -13.85 -1.18 -8.29
C VAL A 101 -14.33 -1.26 -9.74
N ARG A 102 -13.94 -0.29 -10.59
CA ARG A 102 -14.30 -0.29 -12.01
C ARG A 102 -13.74 -1.50 -12.75
N ASP A 103 -12.59 -2.01 -12.33
CA ASP A 103 -11.95 -3.22 -12.86
C ASP A 103 -12.59 -4.52 -12.31
N GLY A 104 -13.72 -4.41 -11.59
CA GLY A 104 -14.48 -5.54 -11.06
C GLY A 104 -13.96 -6.09 -9.73
N GLN A 105 -12.97 -5.43 -9.12
CA GLN A 105 -12.41 -5.87 -7.86
C GLN A 105 -13.26 -5.41 -6.66
N VAL A 106 -13.25 -6.20 -5.58
CA VAL A 106 -14.04 -5.92 -4.37
C VAL A 106 -13.30 -5.00 -3.40
N LEU A 107 -14.06 -4.32 -2.55
CA LEU A 107 -13.56 -3.66 -1.33
C LEU A 107 -14.11 -4.39 -0.10
N LEU A 108 -13.31 -4.49 0.94
CA LEU A 108 -13.72 -5.01 2.23
C LEU A 108 -14.07 -3.85 3.17
N PRO A 109 -15.19 -3.92 3.91
CA PRO A 109 -15.45 -3.03 5.03
C PRO A 109 -14.81 -3.57 6.32
N GLY A 110 -14.73 -2.70 7.33
CA GLY A 110 -14.32 -3.05 8.69
C GLY A 110 -12.85 -2.75 9.01
N PRO A 111 -12.44 -3.02 10.26
CA PRO A 111 -11.13 -2.64 10.78
C PRO A 111 -9.98 -3.36 10.05
N PRO A 112 -8.74 -2.84 10.15
CA PRO A 112 -7.54 -3.56 9.71
C PRO A 112 -7.50 -4.97 10.30
N ARG A 113 -7.05 -5.94 9.50
CA ARG A 113 -6.91 -7.35 9.88
C ARG A 113 -5.47 -7.81 9.77
#